data_AF-F0WZ12-F1
#
_entry.id   AF-F0WZ12-F1
#
_cell.length_a   1.000
_cell.length_b   1.000
_cell.length_c   1.000
_cell.angle_alpha   90.00
_cell.angle_beta   90.00
_cell.angle_gamma   90.00
#
_symmetry.space_group_name_H-M   'P 1'
#
loop_
_entity.id
_entity.type
_entity.pdbx_description
1 polymer ?
#
loop_
_entity_poly.entity_id
_entity_poly.type
_entity_poly.pdbx_seq_one_letter_code
_entity_poly.pdbx_strand_id
1 'polypeptide(L)'
;MTFGRKVTPIMIQKKLKNEGILATYMNCVHALKRLKLEIFGSDVEQYSLIPSYMAELKIRGHGVKLEMVNDEFMRLSVIFREGLQAYKPYSERGISLDGTFMKTSVGGVLLVACFRNGNNEIQIIGVGLVSVENEDNWTWFLKFLLSQLQPTPATSSVRDIG
;
A
#
# COMPACT_ATOMS: atom_id res chain seq x y z
N MET A 1 12.97 -5.77 -14.24
CA MET A 1 12.95 -4.29 -14.13
C MET A 1 12.88 -3.91 -12.66
N THR A 2 13.96 -3.39 -12.08
CA THR A 2 13.99 -2.97 -10.67
C THR A 2 13.49 -1.53 -10.56
N PHE A 3 12.19 -1.36 -10.34
CA PHE A 3 11.60 -0.09 -9.94
C PHE A 3 12.26 0.38 -8.62
N GLY A 4 12.87 1.58 -8.62
CA GLY A 4 13.18 2.31 -7.38
C GLY A 4 14.58 2.16 -6.75
N ARG A 5 15.68 2.03 -7.53
CA ARG A 5 17.03 2.13 -6.94
C ARG A 5 17.37 3.58 -6.51
N LYS A 6 17.18 3.86 -5.22
CA LYS A 6 17.92 4.76 -4.29
C LYS A 6 18.81 5.88 -4.88
N VAL A 7 18.31 6.77 -5.74
CA VAL A 7 19.06 8.01 -6.06
C VAL A 7 18.92 8.99 -4.90
N THR A 8 20.04 9.40 -4.31
CA THR A 8 20.09 10.39 -3.23
C THR A 8 20.76 11.69 -3.69
N PRO A 9 20.51 12.82 -3.02
CA PRO A 9 21.19 14.09 -3.34
C PRO A 9 22.71 13.96 -3.29
N ILE A 10 23.24 13.12 -2.40
CA ILE A 10 24.69 12.85 -2.28
C ILE A 10 25.23 12.15 -3.53
N MET A 11 24.48 11.20 -4.10
CA MET A 11 24.89 10.50 -5.32
C MET A 11 24.90 11.46 -6.52
N ILE A 12 23.91 12.35 -6.61
CA ILE A 12 23.87 13.41 -7.63
C ILE A 12 25.07 14.34 -7.44
N GLN A 13 25.32 14.80 -6.22
CA GLN A 13 26.44 15.69 -5.91
C GLN A 13 27.79 15.05 -6.24
N LYS A 14 27.97 13.77 -5.92
CA LYS A 14 29.19 13.01 -6.25
C LYS A 14 29.37 12.88 -7.76
N LYS A 15 28.30 12.61 -8.50
CA LYS A 15 28.34 12.52 -9.97
C LYS A 15 28.70 13.86 -10.60
N LEU A 16 28.04 14.95 -10.21
CA LEU A 16 28.33 16.30 -10.69
C LEU A 16 29.78 16.70 -10.38
N LYS A 17 30.27 16.37 -9.18
CA LYS A 17 31.68 16.61 -8.81
C LYS A 17 32.67 15.85 -9.70
N ASN A 18 32.37 14.60 -10.07
CA ASN A 18 33.20 13.83 -10.99
C ASN A 18 33.19 14.40 -12.42
N GLU A 19 32.12 15.11 -12.80
CA GLU A 19 31.99 15.83 -14.08
C GLU A 19 32.55 17.27 -14.00
N GLY A 20 33.20 17.64 -12.90
CA GLY A 20 33.80 18.97 -12.69
C GLY A 20 32.81 20.07 -12.27
N ILE A 21 31.54 19.72 -12.02
CA ILE A 21 30.47 20.64 -11.64
C ILE A 21 30.35 20.69 -10.11
N LEU A 22 30.64 21.85 -9.52
CA LEU A 22 30.43 22.09 -8.10
C LEU A 22 28.98 22.48 -7.82
N ALA A 23 28.19 21.51 -7.33
CA ALA A 23 26.82 21.73 -6.86
C ALA A 23 26.72 21.65 -5.34
N THR A 24 25.92 22.53 -4.74
CA THR A 24 25.57 22.43 -3.31
C THR A 24 24.65 21.23 -3.07
N TYR A 25 24.60 20.75 -1.83
CA TYR A 25 23.68 19.68 -1.42
C TYR A 25 22.22 20.07 -1.71
N MET A 26 21.83 21.31 -1.41
CA MET A 26 20.47 21.81 -1.63
C MET A 26 20.09 21.87 -3.12
N ASN A 27 21.03 22.23 -4.01
CA ASN A 27 20.79 22.17 -5.45
C ASN A 27 20.48 20.73 -5.89
N CYS A 28 21.21 19.74 -5.35
CA CYS A 28 20.98 18.34 -5.65
C CYS A 28 19.64 17.83 -5.08
N VAL A 29 19.22 18.32 -3.91
CA VAL A 29 17.89 18.04 -3.33
C VAL A 29 16.79 18.59 -4.24
N HIS A 30 16.90 19.84 -4.68
CA HIS A 30 15.91 20.48 -5.54
C HIS A 30 15.85 19.83 -6.93
N ALA A 31 17.00 19.52 -7.51
CA ALA A 31 17.09 18.79 -8.77
C ALA A 31 16.44 17.40 -8.66
N LEU A 32 16.70 16.66 -7.58
CA LEU A 32 16.07 15.37 -7.34
C LEU A 32 14.56 15.49 -7.15
N LYS A 33 14.09 16.52 -6.44
CA LYS A 33 12.65 16.79 -6.28
C LYS A 33 11.99 17.05 -7.63
N ARG A 34 12.61 17.86 -8.48
CA ARG A 34 12.11 18.17 -9.83
C ARG A 34 12.11 16.94 -10.75
N LEU A 35 13.18 16.16 -10.76
CA LEU A 35 13.25 14.92 -11.52
C LEU A 35 12.18 13.91 -11.08
N LYS A 36 11.91 13.80 -9.78
CA LYS A 36 10.82 12.95 -9.27
C LYS A 36 9.46 13.42 -9.79
N LEU A 37 9.20 14.73 -9.75
CA LEU A 37 7.97 15.31 -10.31
C LEU A 37 7.85 15.05 -11.83
N GLU A 38 8.95 15.17 -12.58
CA GLU A 38 8.95 14.92 -14.04
C GLU A 38 8.74 13.43 -14.38
N ILE A 39 9.29 12.50 -13.60
CA ILE A 39 9.20 11.06 -13.87
C ILE A 39 7.88 10.46 -13.38
N PHE A 40 7.44 10.83 -12.18
CA PHE A 40 6.31 10.21 -11.50
C PHE A 40 5.03 11.05 -11.55
N GLY A 41 5.11 12.26 -12.10
CA GLY A 41 4.05 13.26 -12.01
C GLY A 41 4.00 13.91 -10.63
N SER A 42 3.04 14.81 -10.47
CA SER A 42 2.64 15.28 -9.15
C SER A 42 2.01 14.14 -8.34
N ASP A 43 2.11 14.20 -7.01
CA ASP A 43 1.42 13.23 -6.14
C ASP A 43 -0.08 13.15 -6.51
N VAL A 44 -0.70 14.28 -6.86
CA VAL A 44 -2.10 14.39 -7.30
C VAL A 44 -2.39 13.51 -8.53
N GLU A 45 -1.52 13.53 -9.54
CA GLU A 45 -1.67 12.66 -10.72
C GLU A 45 -1.55 11.18 -10.34
N GLN A 46 -0.68 10.82 -9.40
CA GLN A 46 -0.59 9.44 -8.92
C GLN A 46 -1.85 9.00 -8.15
N TYR A 47 -2.44 9.88 -7.34
CA TYR A 47 -3.71 9.62 -6.66
C TYR A 47 -4.85 9.41 -7.67
N SER A 48 -4.83 10.10 -8.82
CA SER A 48 -5.83 9.91 -9.88
C SER A 48 -5.84 8.49 -10.48
N LEU A 49 -4.73 7.75 -10.36
CA LEU A 49 -4.60 6.37 -10.87
C LEU A 49 -5.08 5.31 -9.88
N ILE A 50 -5.39 5.69 -8.63
CA ILE A 50 -5.83 4.74 -7.59
C ILE A 50 -7.01 3.88 -8.07
N PRO A 51 -8.09 4.43 -8.66
CA PRO A 51 -9.21 3.61 -9.14
C PRO A 51 -8.77 2.53 -10.13
N SER A 52 -7.86 2.84 -11.06
CA SER A 52 -7.33 1.89 -12.05
C SER A 52 -6.50 0.78 -11.40
N TYR A 53 -5.60 1.13 -10.46
CA TYR A 53 -4.84 0.12 -9.71
C TYR A 53 -5.75 -0.79 -8.89
N MET A 54 -6.80 -0.21 -8.28
CA MET A 54 -7.76 -0.95 -7.47
C MET A 54 -8.60 -1.91 -8.31
N ALA A 55 -9.00 -1.49 -9.51
CA ALA A 55 -9.66 -2.37 -10.46
C ALA A 55 -8.79 -3.57 -10.83
N GLU A 56 -7.50 -3.35 -11.15
CA GLU A 56 -6.58 -4.44 -11.49
C GLU A 56 -6.36 -5.40 -10.30
N LEU A 57 -6.15 -4.88 -9.09
CA LEU A 57 -6.02 -5.72 -7.89
C LEU A 57 -7.29 -6.57 -7.64
N LYS A 58 -8.47 -5.99 -7.86
CA LYS A 58 -9.73 -6.72 -7.74
C LYS A 58 -9.84 -7.82 -8.81
N ILE A 59 -9.44 -7.56 -10.06
CA ILE A 59 -9.40 -8.56 -11.14
C ILE A 59 -8.47 -9.73 -10.77
N ARG A 60 -7.35 -9.45 -10.11
CA ARG A 60 -6.42 -10.47 -9.61
C ARG A 60 -6.94 -11.20 -8.36
N GLY A 61 -8.11 -10.86 -7.84
CA GLY A 61 -8.73 -11.55 -6.70
C GLY A 61 -8.17 -11.11 -5.34
N HIS A 62 -7.56 -9.93 -5.24
CA HIS A 62 -7.29 -9.28 -3.96
C HIS A 62 -8.59 -8.65 -3.43
N GLY A 63 -8.74 -8.60 -2.11
CA GLY A 63 -9.84 -7.86 -1.48
C GLY A 63 -9.55 -6.37 -1.59
N VAL A 64 -10.41 -5.60 -2.24
CA VAL A 64 -10.23 -4.15 -2.42
C VAL A 64 -11.47 -3.41 -1.96
N LYS A 65 -11.28 -2.37 -1.14
CA LYS A 65 -12.33 -1.44 -0.72
C LYS A 65 -11.82 -0.01 -0.88
N LEU A 66 -12.44 0.76 -1.77
CA LEU A 66 -12.09 2.14 -2.06
C LEU A 66 -13.30 3.02 -1.71
N GLU A 67 -13.08 4.08 -0.94
CA GLU A 67 -14.08 5.12 -0.70
C GLU A 67 -13.62 6.43 -1.33
N MET A 68 -14.51 6.97 -2.16
CA MET A 68 -14.38 8.26 -2.83
C MET A 68 -15.60 9.11 -2.49
N VAL A 69 -15.42 10.41 -2.29
CA VAL A 69 -16.52 11.37 -2.07
C VAL A 69 -16.32 12.52 -3.05
N ASN A 70 -17.32 12.81 -3.90
CA ASN A 70 -17.23 13.82 -4.96
C ASN A 70 -15.98 13.64 -5.85
N ASP A 71 -15.69 12.41 -6.25
CA ASP A 71 -14.49 12.03 -7.01
C ASP A 71 -13.14 12.26 -6.32
N GLU A 72 -13.15 12.66 -5.04
CA GLU A 72 -11.95 12.79 -4.22
C GLU A 72 -11.67 11.53 -3.40
N PHE A 73 -10.38 11.19 -3.30
CA PHE A 73 -9.91 10.05 -2.54
C PHE A 73 -10.09 10.26 -1.03
N MET A 74 -10.82 9.36 -0.36
CA MET A 74 -10.98 9.39 1.10
C MET A 74 -10.10 8.36 1.78
N ARG A 75 -10.27 7.09 1.40
CA ARG A 75 -9.51 5.96 1.97
C ARG A 75 -9.57 4.73 1.08
N LEU A 76 -8.55 3.88 1.25
CA LEU A 76 -8.39 2.62 0.53
C LEU A 76 -8.00 1.51 1.51
N SER A 77 -8.49 0.30 1.27
CA SER A 77 -7.99 -0.92 1.87
C SER A 77 -7.73 -1.96 0.80
N VAL A 78 -6.59 -2.64 0.92
CA VAL A 78 -6.21 -3.80 0.09
C VAL A 78 -5.87 -4.96 1.01
N ILE A 79 -6.55 -6.08 0.83
CA ILE A 79 -6.24 -7.37 1.47
C ILE A 79 -5.68 -8.30 0.42
N PHE A 80 -4.43 -8.72 0.59
CA PHE A 80 -3.73 -9.50 -0.42
C PHE A 80 -4.19 -10.97 -0.38
N ARG A 81 -4.58 -11.52 -1.54
CA ARG A 81 -4.94 -12.93 -1.70
C ARG A 81 -3.85 -13.85 -1.13
N GLU A 82 -2.60 -13.57 -1.45
CA GLU A 82 -1.42 -14.30 -1.01
C GLU A 82 -1.21 -14.14 0.50
N GLY A 83 -1.43 -12.94 1.04
CA GLY A 83 -1.37 -12.68 2.48
C GLY A 83 -2.41 -13.48 3.27
N LEU A 84 -3.65 -13.56 2.76
CA LEU A 84 -4.70 -14.40 3.32
C LEU A 84 -4.33 -15.89 3.25
N GLN A 85 -3.85 -16.36 2.09
CA GLN A 85 -3.43 -17.75 1.91
C GLN A 85 -2.30 -18.13 2.86
N ALA A 86 -1.32 -17.25 3.03
CA ALA A 86 -0.20 -17.47 3.92
C ALA A 86 -0.61 -17.43 5.40
N TYR A 87 -1.60 -16.61 5.77
CA TYR A 87 -2.08 -16.51 7.15
C TYR A 87 -2.93 -17.70 7.60
N LYS A 88 -3.68 -18.35 6.69
CA LYS A 88 -4.57 -19.50 7.02
C LYS A 88 -3.95 -20.54 7.97
N PRO A 89 -2.75 -21.10 7.72
CA PRO A 89 -2.14 -22.09 8.62
C PRO A 89 -1.61 -21.52 9.95
N TYR A 90 -1.69 -20.21 10.15
CA TYR A 90 -1.20 -19.50 11.35
C TYR A 90 -2.30 -18.67 12.01
N SER A 91 -3.58 -18.96 11.73
CA SER A 91 -4.73 -18.19 12.22
C SER A 91 -4.77 -18.07 13.75
N GLU A 92 -4.21 -19.05 14.45
CA GLU A 92 -4.08 -19.10 15.91
C GLU A 92 -3.04 -18.13 16.48
N ARG A 93 -2.10 -17.63 15.67
CA ARG A 93 -1.01 -16.74 16.12
C ARG A 93 -1.42 -15.27 16.27
N GLY A 94 -2.65 -14.94 15.89
CA GLY A 94 -3.15 -13.56 15.88
C GLY A 94 -2.57 -12.70 14.76
N ILE A 95 -3.07 -11.48 14.65
CA ILE A 95 -2.65 -10.47 13.67
C ILE A 95 -2.06 -9.29 14.43
N SER A 96 -0.88 -8.83 14.01
CA SER A 96 -0.27 -7.59 14.47
C SER A 96 -0.75 -6.43 13.60
N LEU A 97 -1.06 -5.30 14.25
CA LEU A 97 -1.55 -4.09 13.62
C LEU A 97 -0.58 -2.95 13.90
N ASP A 98 -0.31 -2.12 12.89
CA ASP A 98 0.52 -0.93 13.03
C ASP A 98 0.05 0.19 12.10
N GLY A 99 0.31 1.43 12.49
CA GLY A 99 0.00 2.64 11.73
C GLY A 99 1.26 3.48 11.55
N THR A 100 1.54 3.92 10.32
CA THR A 100 2.71 4.77 10.05
C THR A 100 2.39 5.96 9.16
N PHE A 101 2.92 7.13 9.52
CA PHE A 101 2.71 8.36 8.75
C PHE A 101 3.43 8.30 7.40
N MET A 102 2.70 8.60 6.34
CA MET A 102 3.26 8.71 4.99
C MET A 102 3.91 10.06 4.77
N LYS A 103 5.06 10.07 4.09
CA LYS A 103 5.78 11.28 3.66
C LYS A 103 5.40 11.66 2.23
N THR A 104 4.11 11.80 1.94
CA THR A 104 3.59 12.36 0.68
C THR A 104 3.28 13.85 0.89
N SER A 105 3.13 14.62 -0.19
CA SER A 105 2.71 16.03 -0.10
C SER A 105 1.32 16.22 0.52
N VAL A 106 0.47 15.20 0.41
CA VAL A 106 -0.90 15.16 0.95
C VAL A 106 -0.92 14.60 2.38
N GLY A 107 0.15 13.92 2.81
CA GLY A 107 0.22 13.23 4.09
C GLY A 107 -0.59 11.93 4.11
N GLY A 108 -1.11 11.59 5.30
CA GLY A 108 -1.89 10.39 5.53
C GLY A 108 -1.16 9.33 6.35
N VAL A 109 -1.87 8.24 6.62
CA VAL A 109 -1.42 7.11 7.45
C VAL A 109 -1.60 5.82 6.65
N LEU A 110 -0.56 5.01 6.66
CA LEU A 110 -0.58 3.63 6.19
C LEU A 110 -0.86 2.72 7.39
N LEU A 111 -2.06 2.15 7.43
CA LEU A 111 -2.43 1.08 8.35
C LEU A 111 -1.94 -0.25 7.77
N VAL A 112 -1.41 -1.13 8.62
CA VAL A 112 -0.87 -2.43 8.21
C VAL A 112 -1.42 -3.51 9.12
N ALA A 113 -1.88 -4.60 8.52
CA ALA A 113 -2.18 -5.85 9.19
C ALA A 113 -1.19 -6.92 8.74
N CYS A 114 -0.46 -7.52 9.68
CA CYS A 114 0.57 -8.51 9.39
C CYS A 114 0.58 -9.63 10.43
N PHE A 115 1.32 -10.70 10.17
CA PHE A 115 1.54 -11.80 11.11
C PHE A 115 2.98 -12.29 11.03
N ARG A 116 3.41 -13.11 12.00
CA ARG A 116 4.70 -13.81 11.96
C ARG A 116 4.54 -15.25 11.51
N ASN A 117 5.20 -15.61 10.41
CA ASN A 117 5.17 -16.96 9.87
C ASN A 117 6.05 -17.94 10.67
N GLY A 118 6.14 -19.20 10.22
CA GLY A 118 6.99 -20.23 10.83
C GLY A 118 8.48 -19.89 10.90
N ASN A 119 8.96 -18.97 10.05
CA ASN A 119 10.34 -18.52 9.97
C ASN A 119 10.62 -17.23 10.77
N ASN A 120 9.68 -16.80 11.64
CA ASN A 120 9.73 -15.53 12.37
C ASN A 120 9.76 -14.27 11.48
N GLU A 121 9.41 -14.39 10.20
CA GLU A 121 9.33 -13.28 9.26
C GLU A 121 7.96 -12.60 9.35
N ILE A 122 7.95 -11.28 9.19
CA ILE A 122 6.71 -10.50 9.13
C ILE A 122 6.14 -10.63 7.71
N GLN A 123 4.90 -11.10 7.62
CA GLN A 123 4.16 -11.17 6.36
C GLN A 123 2.92 -10.29 6.41
N ILE A 124 2.71 -9.49 5.37
CA ILE A 124 1.60 -8.54 5.28
C ILE A 124 0.35 -9.27 4.77
N ILE A 125 -0.75 -9.11 5.49
CA ILE A 125 -2.07 -9.60 5.08
C ILE A 125 -2.79 -8.52 4.28
N GLY A 126 -2.75 -7.28 4.77
CA GLY A 126 -3.42 -6.17 4.11
C GLY A 126 -2.94 -4.82 4.62
N VAL A 127 -3.30 -3.79 3.87
CA VAL A 127 -2.94 -2.40 4.14
C VAL A 127 -4.14 -1.49 3.95
N GLY A 128 -4.17 -0.39 4.70
CA GLY A 128 -5.13 0.69 4.58
C GLY A 128 -4.43 2.03 4.35
N LEU A 129 -4.85 2.79 3.36
CA LEU A 129 -4.44 4.18 3.15
C LEU A 129 -5.55 5.10 3.65
N VAL A 130 -5.27 5.93 4.64
CA VAL A 130 -6.25 6.81 5.28
C VAL A 130 -5.66 8.20 5.53
N SER A 131 -6.51 9.22 5.70
CA SER A 131 -6.04 10.58 5.96
C SER A 131 -5.45 10.79 7.35
N VAL A 132 -5.96 10.07 8.36
CA VAL A 132 -5.55 10.17 9.76
C VAL A 132 -5.73 8.84 10.50
N GLU A 133 -4.89 8.60 11.49
CA GLU A 133 -5.02 7.46 12.39
C GLU A 133 -6.10 7.76 13.45
N ASN A 134 -7.31 7.28 13.23
CA ASN A 134 -8.43 7.42 14.16
C ASN A 134 -9.28 6.15 14.23
N GLU A 135 -10.20 6.11 15.20
CA GLU A 135 -11.06 4.95 15.43
C GLU A 135 -11.94 4.60 14.23
N ASP A 136 -12.48 5.60 13.52
CA ASP A 136 -13.33 5.37 12.34
C ASP A 136 -12.57 4.65 11.22
N ASN A 137 -11.35 5.13 10.91
CA ASN A 137 -10.50 4.56 9.88
C ASN A 137 -9.99 3.16 10.25
N TRP A 138 -9.59 2.95 11.51
CA TRP A 138 -9.23 1.62 12.01
C TRP A 138 -10.42 0.66 11.95
N THR A 139 -11.59 1.09 12.43
CA THR A 139 -12.81 0.27 12.41
C THR A 139 -13.19 -0.11 10.99
N TRP A 140 -13.12 0.85 10.06
CA TRP A 140 -13.41 0.61 8.66
C TRP A 140 -12.47 -0.41 8.02
N PHE A 141 -11.16 -0.27 8.27
CA PHE A 141 -10.14 -1.19 7.78
C PHE A 141 -10.31 -2.60 8.37
N LEU A 142 -10.48 -2.70 9.69
CA LEU A 142 -10.59 -3.98 10.41
C LEU A 142 -11.88 -4.73 10.06
N LYS A 143 -13.01 -4.04 9.89
CA LYS A 143 -14.25 -4.65 9.42
C LYS A 143 -14.07 -5.27 8.03
N PHE A 144 -13.36 -4.58 7.13
CA PHE A 144 -13.08 -5.11 5.82
C PHE A 144 -12.13 -6.30 5.88
N LEU A 145 -11.00 -6.19 6.60
CA LEU A 145 -10.07 -7.31 6.84
C LEU A 145 -10.80 -8.55 7.37
N LEU A 146 -11.65 -8.40 8.38
CA LEU A 146 -12.42 -9.49 8.98
C LEU A 146 -13.35 -10.16 7.95
N SER A 147 -14.01 -9.38 7.09
CA SER A 147 -14.86 -9.91 6.02
C SER A 147 -14.08 -10.75 5.00
N GLN A 148 -12.80 -10.47 4.77
CA GLN A 148 -11.95 -11.22 3.84
C GLN A 148 -11.30 -12.45 4.49
N LEU A 149 -11.19 -12.49 5.82
CA LEU A 149 -10.68 -13.63 6.57
C LEU A 149 -11.72 -14.75 6.75
N GLN A 150 -13.01 -14.40 6.75
CA GLN A 150 -14.08 -15.38 6.85
C GLN A 150 -14.20 -16.20 5.55
N PRO A 151 -14.31 -17.53 5.63
CA PRO A 151 -14.59 -18.33 4.45
C PRO A 151 -15.95 -17.93 3.89
N THR A 152 -16.02 -17.65 2.59
CA THR A 152 -17.30 -17.51 1.87
C THR A 152 -18.12 -18.76 2.17
N PRO A 153 -19.40 -18.65 2.58
CA PRO A 153 -20.25 -19.82 2.78
C PRO A 153 -20.21 -20.65 1.51
N ALA A 154 -19.82 -21.92 1.62
CA ALA A 154 -19.93 -22.84 0.50
C ALA A 154 -21.40 -22.82 0.06
N THR A 155 -21.67 -22.36 -1.15
CA THR A 155 -22.95 -22.67 -1.80
C THR A 155 -23.02 -24.19 -1.87
N SER A 156 -23.77 -24.78 -0.94
CA SER A 156 -24.18 -26.17 -1.00
C SER A 156 -25.02 -26.31 -2.26
N SER A 157 -24.38 -26.61 -3.39
CA SER A 157 -25.05 -27.21 -4.52
C SER A 157 -25.43 -28.62 -4.08
N VAL A 158 -26.58 -28.71 -3.41
CA VAL A 158 -27.30 -29.95 -3.21
C VAL A 158 -27.55 -30.52 -4.60
N ARG A 159 -26.75 -31.52 -5.00
CA ARG A 159 -27.12 -32.40 -6.10
C ARG A 159 -28.07 -33.43 -5.52
N ASP A 160 -29.33 -33.02 -5.38
CA ASP A 160 -30.44 -33.96 -5.37
C ASP A 160 -30.70 -34.35 -6.82
N ILE A 161 -30.38 -35.59 -7.17
CA ILE A 161 -31.15 -36.38 -8.14
C ILE A 161 -30.93 -37.84 -7.78
N GLY A 162 -32.03 -38.47 -7.35
CA GLY A 162 -32.18 -39.92 -7.32
C GLY A 162 -32.48 -40.49 -8.71
#